data_AF-A0A8H7W9N6-F1
#
_entry.id   AF-A0A8H7W9N6-F1
#
_cell.length_a   1.000
_cell.length_b   1.000
_cell.length_c   1.000
_cell.angle_alpha   90.00
_cell.angle_beta   90.00
_cell.angle_gamma   90.00
#
_symmetry.space_group_name_H-M   'P 1'
#
loop_
_entity.id
_entity.type
_entity.pdbx_description
1 polymer ?
#
loop_
_entity_poly.entity_id
_entity_poly.type
_entity_poly.pdbx_seq_one_letter_code
_entity_poly.pdbx_strand_id
1 'polypeptide(L)'
;MSSIVDFFANDSSTISLAQARENLPFLLSQADVPSLIANTNFTSSLECRLGFETKLCLEICGHMSTAFANWPNFYTCSWFPEISATLDESNVTGDGIDRLKTIGIPRNQLQLSSNISSNIGNCLADFCQYSEQCQDSDIYHSCARDSLFLDNGSSKALNRSAAAQCVRYGVCGSTAEINPDIGGLGVVLSLLVQYSISLLGIFLHSIFYIRCQVAQRHIRRTSRVETMDTRLIEAERSFNSHLGSLTSALVEFQKSQCFFSATLQIAALIVLPTYLDQVRGKDQILLRLTSANAFSPIMLTLAHIDFLGGRNSWYLLFLSGVSFVLGTATYWAASPQLSGAAVNAYLFYENPVAPIFSCGNIAPFAPCFNRNEFFRYGLWPQITGVYYDLPERSGLVVWIISFLIFVY
;
A
#
# COMPACT_ATOMS: atom_id res chain seq x y z
N MET A 1 -16.23 -17.05 -12.41
CA MET A 1 -15.39 -15.84 -12.28
C MET A 1 -15.49 -15.22 -10.87
N SER A 2 -15.69 -16.04 -9.83
CA SER A 2 -15.96 -15.62 -8.44
C SER A 2 -15.05 -16.32 -7.41
N SER A 3 -13.99 -17.02 -7.85
CA SER A 3 -13.25 -17.96 -6.98
C SER A 3 -11.73 -17.73 -6.94
N ILE A 4 -11.25 -16.59 -7.45
CA ILE A 4 -9.82 -16.20 -7.35
C ILE A 4 -9.59 -15.14 -6.27
N VAL A 5 -10.65 -14.49 -5.78
CA VAL A 5 -10.56 -13.51 -4.67
C VAL A 5 -10.43 -14.21 -3.31
N ASP A 6 -11.01 -15.40 -3.15
CA ASP A 6 -11.00 -16.10 -1.86
C ASP A 6 -9.68 -16.84 -1.53
N PHE A 7 -8.75 -16.94 -2.48
CA PHE A 7 -7.47 -17.62 -2.24
C PHE A 7 -6.42 -16.74 -1.53
N PHE A 8 -6.64 -15.43 -1.44
CA PHE A 8 -5.71 -14.48 -0.80
C PHE A 8 -6.09 -14.06 0.62
N ALA A 9 -7.17 -14.59 1.18
CA ALA A 9 -7.70 -14.17 2.49
C ALA A 9 -7.15 -14.94 3.69
N ASN A 10 -6.25 -15.90 3.49
CA ASN A 10 -5.88 -16.88 4.53
C ASN A 10 -4.41 -16.80 4.94
N ASP A 11 -3.90 -15.58 5.19
CA ASP A 11 -2.60 -15.42 5.84
C ASP A 11 -2.74 -15.05 7.32
N SER A 12 -2.21 -15.93 8.15
CA SER A 12 -2.41 -16.13 9.59
C SER A 12 -1.89 -15.03 10.53
N SER A 13 -1.70 -13.79 10.03
CA SER A 13 -1.19 -12.66 10.84
C SER A 13 -2.21 -11.55 11.09
N THR A 14 -3.39 -11.62 10.48
CA THR A 14 -4.47 -10.67 10.77
C THR A 14 -5.28 -11.13 11.97
N ILE A 15 -5.15 -10.41 13.09
CA ILE A 15 -6.11 -10.47 14.20
C ILE A 15 -7.51 -10.29 13.59
N SER A 16 -8.38 -11.28 13.75
CA SER A 16 -9.74 -11.19 13.20
C SER A 16 -10.47 -9.95 13.74
N LEU A 17 -11.42 -9.38 13.00
CA LEU A 17 -12.21 -8.23 13.47
C LEU A 17 -12.85 -8.50 14.85
N ALA A 18 -13.18 -9.76 15.15
CA ALA A 18 -13.67 -10.20 16.46
C ALA A 18 -12.59 -10.10 17.56
N GLN A 19 -11.36 -10.47 17.24
CA GLN A 19 -10.22 -10.43 18.15
C GLN A 19 -9.64 -8.99 18.26
N ALA A 20 -9.83 -8.13 17.25
CA ALA A 20 -9.59 -6.70 17.34
C ALA A 20 -10.64 -6.02 18.25
N ARG A 21 -11.91 -6.44 18.19
CA ARG A 21 -12.96 -5.98 19.12
C ARG A 21 -12.68 -6.37 20.58
N GLU A 22 -12.11 -7.54 20.82
CA GLU A 22 -11.70 -7.97 22.17
C GLU A 22 -10.46 -7.20 22.68
N ASN A 23 -9.54 -6.82 21.78
CA ASN A 23 -8.28 -6.17 22.15
C ASN A 23 -8.33 -4.62 22.14
N LEU A 24 -9.35 -4.01 21.53
CA LEU A 24 -9.41 -2.56 21.28
C LEU A 24 -10.80 -1.99 21.64
N PRO A 25 -11.11 -1.79 22.95
CA PRO A 25 -12.38 -1.25 23.42
C PRO A 25 -12.70 0.18 22.92
N PHE A 26 -11.78 0.86 22.22
CA PHE A 26 -12.02 2.19 21.63
C PHE A 26 -13.12 2.21 20.55
N LEU A 27 -13.46 1.06 19.92
CA LEU A 27 -14.52 0.99 18.90
C LEU A 27 -15.94 1.02 19.49
N LEU A 28 -16.07 0.96 20.81
CA LEU A 28 -17.35 0.94 21.50
C LEU A 28 -17.59 2.30 22.16
N SER A 29 -18.44 3.13 21.55
CA SER A 29 -18.91 4.39 22.15
C SER A 29 -19.65 4.19 23.49
N GLN A 30 -19.95 2.94 23.85
CA GLN A 30 -20.74 2.54 25.01
C GLN A 30 -19.95 1.69 26.03
N ALA A 31 -18.62 1.73 25.99
CA ALA A 31 -17.83 0.95 26.93
C ALA A 31 -18.01 1.49 28.37
N ASP A 32 -18.35 0.62 29.32
CA ASP A 32 -18.49 0.97 30.73
C ASP A 32 -17.11 1.27 31.33
N VAL A 33 -16.76 2.55 31.43
CA VAL A 33 -15.44 3.01 31.88
C VAL A 33 -15.04 2.49 33.27
N PRO A 34 -15.95 2.42 34.26
CA PRO A 34 -15.67 1.75 35.53
C PRO A 34 -15.16 0.30 35.35
N SER A 35 -15.82 -0.52 34.53
CA SER A 35 -15.36 -1.90 34.26
C SER A 35 -14.02 -1.94 33.52
N LEU A 36 -13.74 -0.97 32.65
CA LEU A 36 -12.45 -0.87 31.95
C LEU A 36 -11.32 -0.47 32.89
N ILE A 37 -11.55 0.46 33.82
CA ILE A 37 -10.57 0.84 34.85
C ILE A 37 -10.22 -0.35 35.74
N ALA A 38 -11.21 -1.21 36.04
CA ALA A 38 -10.98 -2.45 36.78
C ALA A 38 -10.23 -3.53 35.98
N ASN A 39 -10.15 -3.40 34.64
CA ASN A 39 -9.45 -4.34 33.77
C ASN A 39 -7.95 -4.01 33.68
N THR A 40 -7.12 -4.94 34.16
CA THR A 40 -5.65 -4.80 34.17
C THR A 40 -5.03 -4.81 32.77
N ASN A 41 -5.68 -5.45 31.78
CA ASN A 41 -5.22 -5.43 30.39
C ASN A 41 -5.50 -4.08 29.72
N PHE A 42 -6.62 -3.45 30.05
CA PHE A 42 -6.92 -2.10 29.56
C PHE A 42 -5.95 -1.08 30.16
N THR A 43 -5.83 -1.06 31.49
CA THR A 43 -4.91 -0.12 32.17
C THR A 43 -3.44 -0.36 31.86
N SER A 44 -3.06 -1.57 31.42
CA SER A 44 -1.70 -1.84 30.93
C SER A 44 -1.44 -1.41 29.50
N SER A 45 -2.50 -1.23 28.70
CA SER A 45 -2.39 -0.70 27.34
C SER A 45 -2.23 0.83 27.30
N LEU A 46 -2.56 1.52 28.40
CA LEU A 46 -2.44 2.97 28.51
C LEU A 46 -1.00 3.37 28.82
N GLU A 47 -0.39 4.11 27.91
CA GLU A 47 0.99 4.57 28.03
C GLU A 47 1.17 5.91 27.33
N CYS A 48 2.02 6.75 27.92
CA CYS A 48 2.41 8.03 27.34
C CYS A 48 3.94 8.08 27.22
N ARG A 49 4.43 8.29 26.00
CA ARG A 49 5.84 8.15 25.65
C ARG A 49 6.35 9.36 24.88
N LEU A 50 7.60 9.74 25.17
CA LEU A 50 8.38 10.68 24.39
C LEU A 50 9.65 9.97 23.93
N GLY A 51 9.67 9.50 22.68
CA GLY A 51 10.74 8.65 22.16
C GLY A 51 10.75 7.25 22.81
N PHE A 52 11.77 6.96 23.61
CA PHE A 52 11.89 5.70 24.37
C PHE A 52 11.56 5.86 25.86
N GLU A 53 11.30 7.09 26.33
CA GLU A 53 11.01 7.37 27.72
C GLU A 53 9.50 7.41 27.97
N THR A 54 9.05 6.74 29.02
CA THR A 54 7.70 6.90 29.56
C THR A 54 7.62 8.23 30.31
N LYS A 55 6.60 9.04 30.01
CA LYS A 55 6.32 10.33 30.66
C LYS A 55 4.93 10.29 31.29
N LEU A 56 4.66 11.26 32.16
CA LEU A 56 3.33 11.42 32.74
C LEU A 56 2.34 11.81 31.64
N CYS A 57 1.20 11.11 31.58
CA CYS A 57 0.17 11.39 30.59
C CYS A 57 -0.39 12.80 30.69
N LEU A 58 -0.40 13.39 31.89
CA LEU A 58 -0.72 14.80 32.10
C LEU A 58 0.12 15.74 31.22
N GLU A 59 1.42 15.48 31.12
CA GLU A 59 2.37 16.30 30.34
C GLU A 59 2.17 16.09 28.84
N ILE A 60 2.00 14.82 28.43
CA ILE A 60 1.87 14.46 27.01
C ILE A 60 0.54 14.91 26.42
N CYS A 61 -0.56 14.75 27.15
CA CYS A 61 -1.89 15.12 26.68
C CYS A 61 -2.15 16.63 26.75
N GLY A 62 -1.40 17.36 27.59
CA GLY A 62 -1.43 18.82 27.63
C GLY A 62 -0.90 19.50 26.36
N HIS A 63 -0.11 18.78 25.54
CA HIS A 63 0.49 19.30 24.31
C HIS A 63 0.08 18.46 23.09
N MET A 64 -0.62 19.08 22.12
CA MET A 64 -1.13 18.35 20.95
C MET A 64 -0.02 17.78 20.05
N SER A 65 1.13 18.46 19.98
CA SER A 65 2.29 17.97 19.24
C SER A 65 2.78 16.61 19.75
N THR A 66 2.72 16.37 21.07
CA THR A 66 3.10 15.09 21.68
C THR A 66 1.95 14.09 21.73
N ALA A 67 0.71 14.56 21.90
CA ALA A 67 -0.48 13.71 21.89
C ALA A 67 -0.65 12.98 20.55
N PHE A 68 -0.39 13.66 19.42
CA PHE A 68 -0.45 13.05 18.09
C PHE A 68 0.88 12.39 17.64
N ALA A 69 1.96 12.46 18.43
CA ALA A 69 3.28 11.98 17.98
C ALA A 69 3.35 10.46 17.69
N ASN A 70 2.47 9.66 18.33
CA ASN A 70 2.39 8.22 18.14
C ASN A 70 1.00 7.70 18.57
N TRP A 71 0.71 6.44 18.23
CA TRP A 71 -0.56 5.80 18.54
C TRP A 71 -0.84 5.67 20.06
N PRO A 72 0.10 5.22 20.90
CA PRO A 72 -0.13 5.11 22.35
C PRO A 72 -0.51 6.42 23.02
N ASN A 73 0.15 7.52 22.62
CA ASN A 73 -0.14 8.85 23.13
C ASN A 73 -1.54 9.28 22.73
N PHE A 74 -1.89 9.17 21.44
CA PHE A 74 -3.21 9.55 20.96
C PHE A 74 -4.31 8.72 21.65
N TYR A 75 -4.09 7.41 21.74
CA TYR A 75 -4.99 6.49 22.41
C TYR A 75 -5.21 6.89 23.87
N THR A 76 -4.14 7.05 24.65
CA THR A 76 -4.24 7.38 26.07
C THR A 76 -4.84 8.78 26.28
N CYS A 77 -4.49 9.76 25.45
CA CYS A 77 -5.04 11.11 25.53
C CYS A 77 -6.51 11.20 25.11
N SER A 78 -6.97 10.33 24.19
CA SER A 78 -8.39 10.24 23.84
C SER A 78 -9.25 9.68 24.99
N TRP A 79 -8.65 8.83 25.85
CA TRP A 79 -9.30 8.24 27.02
C TRP A 79 -9.17 9.08 28.29
N PHE A 80 -8.16 9.95 28.37
CA PHE A 80 -7.87 10.78 29.55
C PHE A 80 -9.11 11.50 30.11
N PRO A 81 -9.95 12.18 29.31
CA PRO A 81 -11.07 12.97 29.84
C PRO A 81 -12.10 12.12 30.57
N GLU A 82 -12.44 10.95 30.02
CA GLU A 82 -13.46 10.06 30.57
C GLU A 82 -12.93 9.27 31.77
N ILE A 83 -11.67 8.80 31.70
CA ILE A 83 -11.03 8.15 32.85
C ILE A 83 -10.94 9.12 34.02
N SER A 84 -10.51 10.37 33.78
CA SER A 84 -10.40 11.37 34.85
C SER A 84 -11.77 11.69 35.46
N ALA A 85 -12.82 11.85 34.65
CA ALA A 85 -14.18 12.08 35.13
C ALA A 85 -14.73 10.90 35.94
N THR A 86 -14.53 9.66 35.48
CA THR A 86 -14.98 8.45 36.19
C THR A 86 -14.21 8.22 37.48
N LEU A 87 -12.93 8.61 37.57
CA LEU A 87 -12.16 8.54 38.81
C LEU A 87 -12.66 9.50 39.90
N ASP A 88 -13.44 10.52 39.52
CA ASP A 88 -14.06 11.47 40.45
C ASP A 88 -15.38 10.94 41.03
N GLU A 89 -16.00 9.95 40.37
CA GLU A 89 -17.16 9.26 40.89
C GLU A 89 -16.73 8.33 42.04
N SER A 90 -17.37 8.48 43.21
CA SER A 90 -16.95 7.90 44.50
C SER A 90 -16.94 6.37 44.60
N ASN A 91 -17.27 5.66 43.52
CA ASN A 91 -17.49 4.21 43.51
C ASN A 91 -16.37 3.40 42.84
N VAL A 92 -15.35 4.05 42.26
CA VAL A 92 -14.22 3.34 41.65
C VAL A 92 -13.21 2.97 42.74
N THR A 93 -13.01 1.68 42.99
CA THR A 93 -12.02 1.12 43.93
C THR A 93 -11.23 0.00 43.24
N GLY A 94 -9.91 -0.09 43.47
CA GLY A 94 -9.07 -1.19 42.97
C GLY A 94 -7.69 -0.78 42.43
N ASP A 95 -6.85 -1.78 42.16
CA ASP A 95 -5.45 -1.65 41.69
C ASP A 95 -5.29 -0.82 40.41
N GLY A 96 -6.33 -0.75 39.57
CA GLY A 96 -6.37 0.07 38.36
C GLY A 96 -6.21 1.57 38.64
N ILE A 97 -6.69 2.06 39.79
CA ILE A 97 -6.60 3.48 40.17
C ILE A 97 -5.15 3.86 40.49
N ASP A 98 -4.45 3.01 41.23
CA ASP A 98 -3.07 3.29 41.59
C ASP A 98 -2.19 3.24 40.34
N ARG A 99 -2.48 2.34 39.40
CA ARG A 99 -1.83 2.34 38.09
C ARG A 99 -2.12 3.61 37.29
N LEU A 100 -3.37 4.07 37.24
CA LEU A 100 -3.73 5.33 36.56
C LEU A 100 -3.03 6.55 37.17
N LYS A 101 -2.84 6.58 38.50
CA LYS A 101 -2.01 7.59 39.16
C LYS A 101 -0.55 7.50 38.74
N THR A 102 0.03 6.28 38.67
CA THR A 102 1.44 6.11 38.28
C THR A 102 1.74 6.55 36.85
N ILE A 103 0.79 6.40 35.92
CA ILE A 103 0.93 6.89 34.54
C ILE A 103 0.55 8.37 34.40
N GLY A 104 0.14 9.03 35.50
CA GLY A 104 -0.13 10.48 35.52
C GLY A 104 -1.53 10.87 35.05
N ILE A 105 -2.56 10.08 35.36
CA ILE A 105 -3.97 10.44 35.18
C ILE A 105 -4.60 10.67 36.57
N PRO A 106 -4.57 11.92 37.09
CA PRO A 106 -5.10 12.22 38.41
C PRO A 106 -6.62 12.48 38.41
N ARG A 107 -7.20 12.41 39.60
CA ARG A 107 -8.57 12.84 39.91
C ARG A 107 -8.73 14.36 39.77
N ASN A 108 -9.95 14.82 39.52
CA ASN A 108 -10.42 16.21 39.55
C ASN A 108 -9.76 17.12 38.51
N GLN A 109 -9.59 16.63 37.28
CA GLN A 109 -9.00 17.41 36.18
C GLN A 109 -10.04 17.87 35.14
N LEU A 110 -11.26 18.22 35.55
CA LEU A 110 -12.36 18.59 34.65
C LEU A 110 -11.96 19.63 33.58
N GLN A 111 -11.21 20.67 33.97
CA GLN A 111 -10.77 21.72 33.05
C GLN A 111 -9.74 21.20 32.03
N LEU A 112 -8.77 20.40 32.47
CA LEU A 112 -7.78 19.81 31.58
C LEU A 112 -8.40 18.75 30.66
N SER A 113 -9.28 17.90 31.20
CA SER A 113 -10.06 16.93 30.44
C SER A 113 -10.86 17.59 29.32
N SER A 114 -11.54 18.70 29.62
CA SER A 114 -12.26 19.48 28.61
C SER A 114 -11.32 20.10 27.57
N ASN A 115 -10.15 20.62 27.99
CA ASN A 115 -9.14 21.15 27.07
C ASN A 115 -8.59 20.04 26.15
N ILE A 116 -8.31 18.85 26.66
CA ILE A 116 -7.81 17.71 25.87
C ILE A 116 -8.86 17.29 24.83
N SER A 117 -10.13 17.10 25.25
CA SER A 117 -11.22 16.77 24.33
C SER A 117 -11.39 17.82 23.24
N SER A 118 -11.41 19.10 23.61
CA SER A 118 -11.54 20.22 22.68
C SER A 118 -10.37 20.28 21.69
N ASN A 119 -9.13 20.15 22.18
CA ASN A 119 -7.95 20.24 21.35
C ASN A 119 -7.85 19.07 20.35
N ILE A 120 -8.14 17.83 20.78
CA ILE A 120 -8.17 16.67 19.87
C ILE A 120 -9.27 16.86 18.81
N GLY A 121 -10.49 17.20 19.23
CA GLY A 121 -11.62 17.37 18.31
C GLY A 121 -11.41 18.53 17.32
N ASN A 122 -10.88 19.67 17.77
CA ASN A 122 -10.57 20.81 16.91
C ASN A 122 -9.43 20.48 15.93
N CYS A 123 -8.38 19.80 16.40
CA CYS A 123 -7.29 19.37 15.54
C CYS A 123 -7.80 18.46 14.39
N LEU A 124 -8.61 17.45 14.70
CA LEU A 124 -9.18 16.55 13.69
C LEU A 124 -10.15 17.26 12.74
N ALA A 125 -11.01 18.11 13.28
CA ALA A 125 -11.96 18.87 12.47
C ALA A 125 -11.27 19.86 11.53
N ASP A 126 -10.33 20.65 12.05
CA ASP A 126 -9.59 21.63 11.26
C ASP A 126 -8.74 20.91 10.20
N PHE A 127 -8.10 19.79 10.57
CA PHE A 127 -7.37 18.97 9.61
C PHE A 127 -8.25 18.51 8.45
N CYS A 128 -9.42 17.96 8.75
CA CYS A 128 -10.31 17.49 7.70
C CYS A 128 -11.06 18.60 6.95
N GLN A 129 -11.12 19.80 7.50
CA GLN A 129 -11.62 20.97 6.77
C GLN A 129 -10.64 21.39 5.66
N TYR A 130 -9.33 21.35 5.93
CA TYR A 130 -8.29 21.79 4.99
C TYR A 130 -7.72 20.67 4.12
N SER A 131 -7.98 19.41 4.44
CA SER A 131 -7.60 18.26 3.62
C SER A 131 -8.70 17.92 2.62
N GLU A 132 -8.42 18.10 1.32
CA GLU A 132 -9.31 17.71 0.22
C GLU A 132 -9.73 16.23 0.33
N GLN A 133 -8.83 15.39 0.86
CA GLN A 133 -9.03 13.95 1.00
C GLN A 133 -9.97 13.57 2.16
N CYS A 134 -10.17 14.45 3.14
CA CYS A 134 -11.22 14.27 4.16
C CYS A 134 -12.59 14.77 3.71
N GLN A 135 -12.69 15.52 2.61
CA GLN A 135 -13.95 16.11 2.14
C GLN A 135 -14.86 15.10 1.40
N ASP A 136 -14.40 13.85 1.22
CA ASP A 136 -15.21 12.78 0.67
C ASP A 136 -16.37 12.41 1.61
N SER A 137 -17.59 12.28 1.08
CA SER A 137 -18.84 12.58 1.80
C SER A 137 -19.09 11.75 3.06
N ASP A 138 -18.75 10.46 3.04
CA ASP A 138 -19.03 9.55 4.17
C ASP A 138 -18.00 9.66 5.30
N ILE A 139 -16.78 10.08 4.96
CA ILE A 139 -15.65 10.24 5.88
C ILE A 139 -15.71 11.60 6.56
N TYR A 140 -16.11 12.63 5.81
CA TYR A 140 -16.31 14.00 6.29
C TYR A 140 -17.28 14.05 7.48
N HIS A 141 -18.35 13.26 7.47
CA HIS A 141 -19.31 13.22 8.57
C HIS A 141 -18.69 12.81 9.91
N SER A 142 -17.74 11.86 9.93
CA SER A 142 -17.10 11.41 11.17
C SER A 142 -16.11 12.45 11.74
N CYS A 143 -15.53 13.27 10.86
CA CYS A 143 -14.59 14.34 11.21
C CYS A 143 -15.24 15.70 11.42
N ALA A 144 -16.55 15.83 11.14
CA ALA A 144 -17.28 17.06 11.38
C ALA A 144 -17.30 17.39 12.88
N ARG A 145 -17.19 18.68 13.22
CA ARG A 145 -17.24 19.14 14.63
C ARG A 145 -18.46 18.59 15.38
N ASP A 146 -19.62 18.58 14.73
CA ASP A 146 -20.88 18.12 15.32
C ASP A 146 -20.88 16.61 15.65
N SER A 147 -20.07 15.82 14.95
CA SER A 147 -19.92 14.38 15.22
C SER A 147 -18.80 14.09 16.21
N LEU A 148 -17.73 14.90 16.22
CA LEU A 148 -16.60 14.78 17.13
C LEU A 148 -16.92 15.22 18.57
N PHE A 149 -17.95 16.05 18.78
CA PHE A 149 -18.35 16.49 20.11
C PHE A 149 -19.72 15.93 20.48
N LEU A 150 -19.82 15.35 21.69
CA LEU A 150 -21.10 15.00 22.31
C LEU A 150 -21.63 16.22 23.04
N ASP A 151 -22.84 16.65 22.67
CA ASP A 151 -23.48 17.83 23.26
C ASP A 151 -24.25 17.43 24.52
N ASN A 152 -23.53 17.31 25.65
CA ASN A 152 -24.09 17.00 26.97
C ASN A 152 -24.21 18.27 27.84
N GLY A 153 -24.65 19.40 27.27
CA GLY A 153 -24.82 20.66 27.99
C GLY A 153 -23.54 21.51 28.09
N SER A 154 -23.08 21.85 29.30
CA SER A 154 -21.97 22.81 29.50
C SER A 154 -20.56 22.24 29.27
N SER A 155 -20.42 20.92 29.09
CA SER A 155 -19.14 20.25 28.81
C SER A 155 -19.17 19.58 27.43
N LYS A 156 -18.28 20.01 26.53
CA LYS A 156 -18.04 19.34 25.25
C LYS A 156 -17.17 18.11 25.49
N ALA A 157 -17.77 16.92 25.50
CA ALA A 157 -17.03 15.66 25.57
C ALA A 157 -16.65 15.21 24.16
N LEU A 158 -15.47 14.60 24.01
CA LEU A 158 -15.04 14.04 22.73
C LEU A 158 -15.83 12.75 22.44
N ASN A 159 -16.50 12.69 21.29
CA ASN A 159 -17.04 11.45 20.75
C ASN A 159 -15.88 10.59 20.23
N ARG A 160 -15.36 9.71 21.08
CA ARG A 160 -14.21 8.86 20.76
C ARG A 160 -14.43 7.96 19.56
N SER A 161 -15.67 7.50 19.35
CA SER A 161 -16.01 6.65 18.20
C SER A 161 -15.88 7.42 16.89
N ALA A 162 -16.41 8.64 16.83
CA ALA A 162 -16.25 9.55 15.69
C ALA A 162 -14.80 9.98 15.52
N ALA A 163 -14.09 10.31 16.61
CA ALA A 163 -12.68 10.69 16.56
C ALA A 163 -11.79 9.56 16.02
N ALA A 164 -12.05 8.32 16.44
CA ALA A 164 -11.28 7.18 15.94
C ALA A 164 -11.66 6.80 14.50
N GLN A 165 -12.93 6.93 14.11
CA GLN A 165 -13.34 6.79 12.71
C GLN A 165 -12.73 7.88 11.83
N CYS A 166 -12.68 9.11 12.33
CA CYS A 166 -12.05 10.24 11.67
C CYS A 166 -10.55 10.02 11.48
N VAL A 167 -9.85 9.61 12.53
CA VAL A 167 -8.43 9.24 12.41
C VAL A 167 -8.26 8.09 11.43
N ARG A 168 -9.11 7.05 11.48
CA ARG A 168 -8.97 5.88 10.61
C ARG A 168 -9.19 6.18 9.13
N TYR A 169 -10.31 6.82 8.80
CA TYR A 169 -10.75 6.98 7.42
C TYR A 169 -10.38 8.36 6.85
N GLY A 170 -10.46 9.41 7.67
CA GLY A 170 -10.11 10.78 7.28
C GLY A 170 -8.62 11.03 7.32
N VAL A 171 -7.97 10.76 8.45
CA VAL A 171 -6.54 11.06 8.62
C VAL A 171 -5.67 9.95 8.03
N CYS A 172 -5.78 8.71 8.47
CA CYS A 172 -4.96 7.60 7.98
C CYS A 172 -5.42 7.09 6.59
N GLY A 173 -6.68 7.31 6.23
CA GLY A 173 -7.24 6.86 4.94
C GLY A 173 -6.98 7.82 3.78
N SER A 174 -6.76 9.11 4.07
CA SER A 174 -6.54 10.16 3.06
C SER A 174 -5.23 10.02 2.29
N THR A 175 -4.22 9.32 2.83
CA THR A 175 -2.89 9.17 2.20
C THR A 175 -2.89 8.25 0.97
N ALA A 176 -4.04 8.01 0.34
CA ALA A 176 -4.26 6.92 -0.58
C ALA A 176 -4.17 7.28 -2.07
N GLU A 177 -4.05 8.56 -2.43
CA GLU A 177 -4.00 8.95 -3.84
C GLU A 177 -2.61 8.69 -4.44
N ILE A 178 -2.61 7.85 -5.46
CA ILE A 178 -1.46 7.55 -6.30
C ILE A 178 -1.29 8.72 -7.27
N ASN A 179 -0.06 9.18 -7.48
CA ASN A 179 0.17 10.21 -8.50
C ASN A 179 -0.29 9.68 -9.86
N PRO A 180 -1.24 10.33 -10.55
CA PRO A 180 -1.76 9.86 -11.83
C PRO A 180 -0.70 9.80 -12.93
N ASP A 181 0.43 10.49 -12.80
CA ASP A 181 1.53 10.40 -13.76
C ASP A 181 2.38 9.14 -13.55
N ILE A 182 2.46 8.66 -12.30
CA ILE A 182 3.20 7.45 -11.92
C ILE A 182 2.31 6.20 -12.08
N GLY A 183 1.04 6.35 -11.73
CA GLY A 183 0.09 5.27 -11.58
C GLY A 183 -1.23 5.43 -12.28
N GLY A 184 -1.31 6.39 -13.19
CA GLY A 184 -2.51 6.64 -13.93
C GLY A 184 -2.95 5.41 -14.71
N LEU A 185 -4.24 5.42 -15.03
CA LEU A 185 -4.89 4.40 -15.84
C LEU A 185 -4.09 4.10 -17.13
N GLY A 186 -3.48 5.12 -17.75
CA GLY A 186 -2.64 4.96 -18.94
C GLY A 186 -1.41 4.07 -18.71
N VAL A 187 -0.69 4.26 -17.60
CA VAL A 187 0.48 3.43 -17.26
C VAL A 187 0.02 1.99 -17.02
N VAL A 188 -1.00 1.79 -16.18
CA VAL A 188 -1.51 0.45 -15.86
C VAL A 188 -2.04 -0.28 -17.09
N LEU A 189 -2.81 0.40 -17.95
CA LEU A 189 -3.29 -0.18 -19.21
C LEU A 189 -2.14 -0.54 -20.14
N SER A 190 -1.11 0.32 -20.23
CA SER A 190 0.06 0.03 -21.05
C SER A 190 0.78 -1.24 -20.58
N LEU A 191 0.86 -1.48 -19.27
CA LEU A 191 1.42 -2.70 -18.68
C LEU A 191 0.60 -3.93 -19.08
N LEU A 192 -0.71 -3.86 -18.89
CA LEU A 192 -1.62 -4.96 -19.21
C LEU A 192 -1.57 -5.33 -20.69
N VAL A 193 -1.56 -4.34 -21.59
CA VAL A 193 -1.44 -4.55 -23.03
C VAL A 193 -0.10 -5.21 -23.37
N GLN A 194 0.99 -4.76 -22.74
CA GLN A 194 2.33 -5.29 -22.98
C GLN A 194 2.44 -6.77 -22.65
N TYR A 195 2.02 -7.14 -21.44
CA TYR A 195 1.97 -8.54 -21.02
C TYR A 195 1.03 -9.39 -21.87
N SER A 196 -0.16 -8.85 -22.20
CA SER A 196 -1.16 -9.58 -22.98
C SER A 196 -0.63 -9.95 -24.36
N ILE A 197 0.04 -9.02 -25.06
CA ILE A 197 0.58 -9.29 -26.40
C ILE A 197 1.78 -10.23 -26.32
N SER A 198 2.68 -10.06 -25.34
CA SER A 198 3.82 -10.97 -25.13
C SER A 198 3.34 -12.42 -24.89
N LEU A 199 2.35 -12.61 -24.01
CA LEU A 199 1.77 -13.93 -23.74
C LEU A 199 0.99 -14.48 -24.94
N LEU A 200 0.22 -13.64 -25.64
CA LEU A 200 -0.51 -14.03 -26.84
C LEU A 200 0.44 -14.51 -27.94
N GLY A 201 1.61 -13.87 -28.10
CA GLY A 201 2.65 -14.28 -29.04
C GLY A 201 3.13 -15.71 -28.77
N ILE A 202 3.47 -16.01 -27.51
CA ILE A 202 3.89 -17.36 -27.07
C ILE A 202 2.76 -18.38 -27.29
N PHE A 203 1.53 -18.01 -26.95
CA PHE A 203 0.37 -18.88 -27.10
C PHE A 203 0.07 -19.20 -28.57
N LEU A 204 0.05 -18.20 -29.46
CA LEU A 204 -0.16 -18.38 -30.89
C LEU A 204 0.95 -19.21 -31.52
N HIS A 205 2.20 -18.97 -31.15
CA HIS A 205 3.33 -19.80 -31.59
C HIS A 205 3.12 -21.27 -31.20
N SER A 206 2.76 -21.52 -29.93
CA SER A 206 2.48 -22.86 -29.42
C SER A 206 1.34 -23.54 -30.18
N ILE A 207 0.25 -22.82 -30.48
CA ILE A 207 -0.86 -23.33 -31.29
C ILE A 207 -0.40 -23.68 -32.70
N PHE A 208 0.34 -22.80 -33.38
CA PHE A 208 0.82 -23.06 -34.73
C PHE A 208 1.75 -24.27 -34.76
N TYR A 209 2.63 -24.40 -33.76
CA TYR A 209 3.53 -25.54 -33.63
C TYR A 209 2.76 -26.86 -33.44
N ILE A 210 1.77 -26.89 -32.54
CA ILE A 210 0.92 -28.07 -32.31
C ILE A 210 0.12 -28.41 -33.58
N ARG A 211 -0.47 -27.41 -34.24
CA ARG A 211 -1.20 -27.58 -35.50
C ARG A 211 -0.31 -28.18 -36.59
N CYS A 212 0.92 -27.69 -36.72
CA CYS A 212 1.91 -28.23 -37.66
C CYS A 212 2.22 -29.70 -37.34
N GLN A 213 2.52 -30.03 -36.07
CA GLN A 213 2.80 -31.40 -35.66
C GLN A 213 1.62 -32.35 -35.92
N VAL A 214 0.39 -31.92 -35.60
CA VAL A 214 -0.82 -32.73 -35.83
C VAL A 214 -1.05 -32.93 -37.33
N ALA A 215 -0.91 -31.88 -38.14
CA ALA A 215 -1.03 -31.96 -39.58
C ALA A 215 0.02 -32.93 -40.17
N GLN A 216 1.29 -32.82 -39.77
CA GLN A 216 2.35 -33.73 -40.18
C GLN A 216 2.05 -35.18 -39.80
N ARG A 217 1.58 -35.45 -38.57
CA ARG A 217 1.18 -36.79 -38.11
C ARG A 217 0.00 -37.34 -38.92
N HIS A 218 -0.99 -36.51 -39.23
CA HIS A 218 -2.15 -36.92 -40.03
C HIS A 218 -1.74 -37.22 -41.47
N ILE A 219 -0.93 -36.36 -42.10
CA ILE A 219 -0.43 -36.56 -43.47
C ILE A 219 0.35 -37.88 -43.56
N ARG A 220 1.23 -38.17 -42.58
CA ARG A 220 1.98 -39.44 -42.51
C ARG A 220 1.10 -40.69 -42.35
N ARG A 221 -0.08 -40.57 -41.74
CA ARG A 221 -1.01 -41.69 -41.53
C ARG A 221 -1.92 -41.96 -42.73
N THR A 222 -2.28 -40.92 -43.48
CA THR A 222 -3.38 -41.01 -44.48
C THR A 222 -2.90 -40.92 -45.94
N SER A 223 -1.68 -40.45 -46.20
CA SER A 223 -1.24 -40.15 -47.57
C SER A 223 -0.48 -41.30 -48.23
N ARG A 224 -0.67 -41.49 -49.55
CA ARG A 224 0.18 -42.37 -50.36
C ARG A 224 1.56 -41.76 -50.50
N VAL A 225 2.60 -42.60 -50.54
CA VAL A 225 4.03 -42.22 -50.53
C VAL A 225 4.36 -41.10 -51.53
N GLU A 226 3.84 -41.15 -52.76
CA GLU A 226 4.07 -40.13 -53.81
C GLU A 226 3.50 -38.73 -53.53
N THR A 227 2.45 -38.62 -52.70
CA THR A 227 1.79 -37.34 -52.38
C THR A 227 2.10 -36.83 -50.98
N MET A 228 2.88 -37.60 -50.22
CA MET A 228 3.22 -37.30 -48.84
C MET A 228 4.21 -36.12 -48.77
N ASP A 229 5.26 -36.16 -49.60
CA ASP A 229 6.33 -35.16 -49.56
C ASP A 229 5.84 -33.76 -49.96
N THR A 230 5.02 -33.66 -51.00
CA THR A 230 4.47 -32.37 -51.45
C THR A 230 3.56 -31.73 -50.41
N ARG A 231 2.70 -32.52 -49.74
CA ARG A 231 1.80 -32.02 -48.69
C ARG A 231 2.54 -31.64 -47.40
N LEU A 232 3.61 -32.35 -47.05
CA LEU A 232 4.46 -32.00 -45.91
C LEU A 232 5.15 -30.64 -46.15
N ILE A 233 5.73 -30.46 -47.35
CA ILE A 233 6.40 -29.20 -47.73
C ILE A 233 5.41 -28.03 -47.73
N GLU A 234 4.18 -28.23 -48.20
CA GLU A 234 3.15 -27.18 -48.20
C GLU A 234 2.70 -26.80 -46.78
N ALA A 235 2.48 -27.80 -45.90
CA ALA A 235 2.13 -27.56 -44.51
C ALA A 235 3.26 -26.82 -43.75
N GLU A 236 4.52 -27.16 -44.03
CA GLU A 236 5.69 -26.48 -43.47
C GLU A 236 5.83 -25.05 -44.00
N ARG A 237 5.62 -24.84 -45.31
CA ARG A 237 5.63 -23.49 -45.91
C ARG A 237 4.55 -22.59 -45.32
N SER A 238 3.34 -23.11 -45.15
CA SER A 238 2.23 -22.36 -44.53
C SER A 238 2.54 -22.01 -43.07
N PHE A 239 3.07 -22.95 -42.30
CA PHE A 239 3.53 -22.71 -40.93
C PHE A 239 4.62 -21.63 -40.87
N ASN A 240 5.65 -21.73 -41.70
CA ASN A 240 6.75 -20.76 -41.76
C ASN A 240 6.27 -19.35 -42.17
N SER A 241 5.25 -19.26 -43.04
CA SER A 241 4.64 -17.99 -43.44
C SER A 241 3.90 -17.30 -42.28
N HIS A 242 3.07 -18.06 -41.56
CA HIS A 242 2.35 -17.56 -40.38
C HIS A 242 3.31 -17.18 -39.26
N LEU A 243 4.32 -18.03 -39.01
CA LEU A 243 5.34 -17.76 -38.01
C LEU A 243 6.15 -16.51 -38.37
N GLY A 244 6.58 -16.37 -39.63
CA GLY A 244 7.30 -15.19 -40.10
C GLY A 244 6.50 -13.88 -39.91
N SER A 245 5.18 -13.94 -40.16
CA SER A 245 4.28 -12.78 -39.95
C SER A 245 4.15 -12.44 -38.46
N LEU A 246 3.96 -13.44 -37.59
CA LEU A 246 3.89 -13.27 -36.15
C LEU A 246 5.19 -12.69 -35.58
N THR A 247 6.34 -13.27 -35.96
CA THR A 247 7.65 -12.78 -35.53
C THR A 247 7.90 -11.36 -36.04
N SER A 248 7.47 -11.01 -37.26
CA SER A 248 7.58 -9.64 -37.75
C SER A 248 6.76 -8.64 -36.93
N ALA A 249 5.53 -9.00 -36.56
CA ALA A 249 4.68 -8.16 -35.72
C ALA A 249 5.29 -7.99 -34.31
N LEU A 250 5.84 -9.06 -33.75
CA LEU A 250 6.49 -9.03 -32.44
C LEU A 250 7.78 -8.23 -32.43
N VAL A 251 8.53 -8.20 -33.54
CA VAL A 251 9.72 -7.34 -33.67
C VAL A 251 9.33 -5.86 -33.60
N GLU A 252 8.30 -5.41 -34.33
CA GLU A 252 7.84 -4.02 -34.28
C GLU A 252 7.24 -3.67 -32.91
N PHE A 253 6.55 -4.63 -32.30
CA PHE A 253 6.04 -4.50 -30.95
C PHE A 253 7.18 -4.37 -29.92
N GLN A 254 8.20 -5.22 -29.97
CA GLN A 254 9.37 -5.18 -29.08
C GLN A 254 10.07 -3.83 -29.13
N LYS A 255 10.28 -3.27 -30.34
CA LYS A 255 10.87 -1.93 -30.49
C LYS A 255 10.04 -0.89 -29.75
N SER A 256 8.73 -0.90 -29.97
CA SER A 256 7.79 0.03 -29.34
C SER A 256 7.79 -0.12 -27.81
N GLN A 257 7.80 -1.35 -27.30
CA GLN A 257 7.91 -1.66 -25.87
C GLN A 257 9.19 -1.11 -25.26
N CYS A 258 10.34 -1.31 -25.92
CA CYS A 258 11.62 -0.84 -25.41
C CYS A 258 11.68 0.69 -25.35
N PHE A 259 11.21 1.40 -26.38
CA PHE A 259 11.20 2.87 -26.38
C PHE A 259 10.25 3.43 -25.31
N PHE A 260 9.05 2.86 -25.20
CA PHE A 260 8.09 3.24 -24.18
C PHE A 260 8.65 3.01 -22.77
N SER A 261 9.19 1.81 -22.53
CA SER A 261 9.77 1.43 -21.25
C SER A 261 10.96 2.31 -20.90
N ALA A 262 11.91 2.52 -21.82
CA ALA A 262 13.07 3.39 -21.57
C ALA A 262 12.66 4.82 -21.21
N THR A 263 11.67 5.38 -21.91
CA THR A 263 11.14 6.72 -21.60
C THR A 263 10.59 6.78 -20.18
N LEU A 264 9.82 5.76 -19.78
CA LEU A 264 9.23 5.70 -18.45
C LEU A 264 10.29 5.52 -17.37
N GLN A 265 11.27 4.62 -17.56
CA GLN A 265 12.35 4.41 -16.59
C GLN A 265 13.24 5.65 -16.45
N ILE A 266 13.52 6.37 -17.54
CA ILE A 266 14.29 7.63 -17.48
C ILE A 266 13.52 8.69 -16.69
N ALA A 267 12.22 8.85 -16.96
CA ALA A 267 11.37 9.78 -16.21
C ALA A 267 11.36 9.42 -14.71
N ALA A 268 11.19 8.13 -14.39
CA ALA A 268 11.23 7.63 -13.03
C ALA A 268 12.57 7.93 -12.34
N LEU A 269 13.70 7.67 -13.00
CA LEU A 269 15.04 7.93 -12.45
C LEU A 269 15.37 9.41 -12.29
N ILE A 270 14.71 10.32 -13.03
CA ILE A 270 14.83 11.77 -12.83
C ILE A 270 14.01 12.22 -11.62
N VAL A 271 12.78 11.70 -11.49
CA VAL A 271 11.84 12.08 -10.43
C VAL A 271 12.26 11.50 -9.08
N LEU A 272 12.64 10.22 -9.03
CA LEU A 272 12.96 9.51 -7.78
C LEU A 272 13.96 10.29 -6.91
N PRO A 273 15.18 10.66 -7.39
CA PRO A 273 16.16 11.36 -6.55
C PRO A 273 15.71 12.78 -6.17
N THR A 274 15.00 13.46 -7.06
CA THR A 274 14.57 14.85 -6.87
C THR A 274 13.47 14.97 -5.82
N TYR A 275 12.66 13.92 -5.67
CA TYR A 275 11.50 13.89 -4.79
C TYR A 275 11.58 12.77 -3.76
N LEU A 276 12.77 12.22 -3.46
CA LEU A 276 12.96 11.06 -2.57
C LEU A 276 12.26 11.24 -1.21
N ASP A 277 12.24 12.47 -0.69
CA ASP A 277 11.59 12.84 0.56
C ASP A 277 10.06 13.06 0.43
N GLN A 278 9.55 13.20 -0.80
CA GLN A 278 8.14 13.48 -1.13
C GLN A 278 7.43 12.31 -1.84
N VAL A 279 8.17 11.29 -2.33
CA VAL A 279 7.57 10.15 -3.05
C VAL A 279 6.78 9.28 -2.08
N ARG A 280 5.47 9.24 -2.26
CA ARG A 280 4.56 8.42 -1.43
C ARG A 280 4.91 6.94 -1.58
N GLY A 281 4.79 6.16 -0.50
CA GLY A 281 5.11 4.72 -0.53
C GLY A 281 4.35 3.91 -1.60
N LYS A 282 3.11 4.31 -1.94
CA LYS A 282 2.35 3.71 -3.05
C LYS A 282 2.96 4.00 -4.43
N ASP A 283 3.45 5.22 -4.63
CA ASP A 283 4.13 5.61 -5.86
C ASP A 283 5.43 4.80 -6.03
N GLN A 284 6.17 4.56 -4.94
CA GLN A 284 7.36 3.68 -4.98
C GLN A 284 7.03 2.24 -5.37
N ILE A 285 5.96 1.65 -4.81
CA ILE A 285 5.50 0.31 -5.23
C ILE A 285 5.17 0.29 -6.71
N LEU A 286 4.48 1.32 -7.18
CA LEU A 286 4.02 1.37 -8.56
C LEU A 286 5.16 1.62 -9.54
N LEU A 287 6.15 2.42 -9.15
CA LEU A 287 7.42 2.57 -9.86
C LEU A 287 8.16 1.23 -9.93
N ARG A 288 8.19 0.45 -8.84
CA ARG A 288 8.75 -0.92 -8.85
C ARG A 288 7.97 -1.84 -9.80
N LEU A 289 6.64 -1.84 -9.76
CA LEU A 289 5.83 -2.64 -10.68
C LEU A 289 6.06 -2.23 -12.15
N THR A 290 6.17 -0.93 -12.39
CA THR A 290 6.40 -0.41 -13.74
C THR A 290 7.83 -0.67 -14.21
N SER A 291 8.80 -0.73 -13.29
CA SER A 291 10.16 -1.19 -13.59
C SER A 291 10.19 -2.68 -13.98
N ALA A 292 9.29 -3.51 -13.43
CA ALA A 292 9.16 -4.91 -13.83
C ALA A 292 8.74 -5.11 -15.28
N ASN A 293 8.06 -4.11 -15.86
CA ASN A 293 7.74 -4.09 -17.28
C ASN A 293 8.97 -3.95 -18.18
N ALA A 294 10.04 -3.33 -17.67
CA ALA A 294 11.27 -3.14 -18.44
C ALA A 294 12.10 -4.41 -18.59
N PHE A 295 11.88 -5.41 -17.73
CA PHE A 295 12.58 -6.68 -17.83
C PHE A 295 11.67 -7.86 -18.19
N SER A 296 10.46 -7.99 -17.64
CA SER A 296 9.69 -9.24 -17.85
C SER A 296 9.10 -9.40 -19.26
N PRO A 297 8.16 -8.54 -19.75
CA PRO A 297 7.58 -8.72 -21.07
C PRO A 297 8.59 -8.48 -22.19
N ILE A 298 9.54 -7.55 -22.00
CA ILE A 298 10.62 -7.30 -22.95
C ILE A 298 11.52 -8.54 -23.11
N MET A 299 11.93 -9.20 -22.01
CA MET A 299 12.73 -10.42 -22.10
C MET A 299 11.93 -11.61 -22.63
N LEU A 300 10.65 -11.73 -22.26
CA LEU A 300 9.77 -12.78 -22.79
C LEU A 300 9.59 -12.65 -24.31
N THR A 301 9.33 -11.44 -24.81
CA THR A 301 9.21 -11.18 -26.25
C THR A 301 10.55 -11.39 -26.97
N LEU A 302 11.68 -10.95 -26.38
CA LEU A 302 13.01 -11.17 -26.95
C LEU A 302 13.33 -12.66 -27.05
N ALA A 303 13.14 -13.41 -25.97
CA ALA A 303 13.32 -14.86 -25.95
C ALA A 303 12.42 -15.55 -26.99
N HIS A 304 11.20 -15.06 -27.19
CA HIS A 304 10.31 -15.56 -28.24
C HIS A 304 10.86 -15.30 -29.65
N ILE A 305 11.36 -14.10 -29.93
CA ILE A 305 11.92 -13.73 -31.24
C ILE A 305 13.20 -14.54 -31.54
N ASP A 306 14.09 -14.66 -30.55
CA ASP A 306 15.40 -15.29 -30.72
C ASP A 306 15.29 -16.82 -30.75
N PHE A 307 14.65 -17.44 -29.74
CA PHE A 307 14.59 -18.91 -29.65
C PHE A 307 13.56 -19.53 -30.58
N LEU A 308 12.36 -18.93 -30.64
CA LEU A 308 11.22 -19.51 -31.34
C LEU A 308 11.07 -18.95 -32.74
N GLY A 309 11.42 -17.67 -32.95
CA GLY A 309 11.43 -17.04 -34.28
C GLY A 309 12.71 -17.28 -35.09
N GLY A 310 13.79 -17.76 -34.46
CA GLY A 310 15.09 -17.98 -35.11
C GLY A 310 15.73 -16.70 -35.67
N ARG A 311 15.32 -15.53 -35.18
CA ARG A 311 15.75 -14.22 -35.69
C ARG A 311 16.61 -13.51 -34.65
N ASN A 312 17.90 -13.83 -34.64
CA ASN A 312 18.86 -13.10 -33.82
C ASN A 312 19.12 -11.71 -34.42
N SER A 313 18.73 -10.66 -33.69
CA SER A 313 18.97 -9.27 -34.08
C SER A 313 19.74 -8.55 -32.98
N TRP A 314 21.00 -8.24 -33.24
CA TRP A 314 21.85 -7.44 -32.36
C TRP A 314 21.21 -6.10 -31.96
N TYR A 315 20.46 -5.48 -32.87
CA TYR A 315 19.74 -4.24 -32.58
C TYR A 315 18.68 -4.42 -31.48
N LEU A 316 17.89 -5.50 -31.53
CA LEU A 316 16.86 -5.77 -30.52
C LEU A 316 17.48 -6.19 -29.19
N LEU A 317 18.55 -6.98 -29.24
CA LEU A 317 19.28 -7.40 -28.05
C LEU A 317 19.88 -6.19 -27.33
N PHE A 318 20.54 -5.29 -28.07
CA PHE A 318 21.08 -4.05 -27.50
C PHE A 318 19.98 -3.18 -26.89
N LEU A 319 18.89 -2.96 -27.63
CA LEU A 319 17.77 -2.13 -27.17
C LEU A 319 17.11 -2.71 -25.90
N SER A 320 16.90 -4.02 -25.87
CA SER A 320 16.34 -4.74 -24.72
C SER A 320 17.30 -4.71 -23.53
N GLY A 321 18.61 -4.80 -23.77
CA GLY A 321 19.64 -4.65 -22.74
C GLY A 321 19.64 -3.27 -22.09
N VAL A 322 19.51 -2.19 -22.89
CA VAL A 322 19.37 -0.83 -22.36
C VAL A 322 18.11 -0.71 -21.50
N SER A 323 16.97 -1.21 -21.97
CA SER A 323 15.73 -1.23 -21.19
C SER A 323 15.86 -2.04 -19.90
N PHE A 324 16.54 -3.19 -19.95
CA PHE A 324 16.78 -4.04 -18.78
C PHE A 324 17.62 -3.33 -17.71
N VAL A 325 18.71 -2.66 -18.12
CA VAL A 325 19.58 -1.91 -17.22
C VAL A 325 18.83 -0.75 -16.59
N LEU A 326 18.07 0.02 -17.38
CA LEU A 326 17.24 1.12 -16.87
C LEU A 326 16.14 0.62 -15.91
N GLY A 327 15.49 -0.50 -16.25
CA GLY A 327 14.50 -1.14 -15.41
C GLY A 327 15.08 -1.60 -14.07
N THR A 328 16.24 -2.26 -14.13
CA THR A 328 16.96 -2.70 -12.94
C THR A 328 17.38 -1.51 -12.07
N ALA A 329 17.93 -0.46 -12.67
CA ALA A 329 18.29 0.76 -11.96
C ALA A 329 17.08 1.39 -11.26
N THR A 330 15.94 1.48 -11.96
CA THR A 330 14.69 2.03 -11.41
C THR A 330 14.12 1.15 -10.30
N TYR A 331 14.13 -0.18 -10.46
CA TYR A 331 13.66 -1.13 -9.44
C TYR A 331 14.43 -0.97 -8.12
N TRP A 332 15.76 -0.85 -8.21
CA TRP A 332 16.62 -0.68 -7.06
C TRP A 332 16.58 0.74 -6.48
N ALA A 333 16.47 1.76 -7.33
CA ALA A 333 16.30 3.15 -6.89
C ALA A 333 14.97 3.36 -6.13
N ALA A 334 13.91 2.68 -6.58
CA ALA A 334 12.61 2.67 -5.91
C ALA A 334 12.56 1.70 -4.71
N SER A 335 13.65 1.00 -4.38
CA SER A 335 13.72 0.11 -3.23
C SER A 335 13.82 0.89 -1.93
N PRO A 336 12.91 0.66 -0.95
CA PRO A 336 12.98 1.34 0.34
C PRO A 336 14.23 0.94 1.14
N GLN A 337 14.80 -0.25 0.86
CA GLN A 337 16.00 -0.75 1.52
C GLN A 337 17.28 -0.02 1.03
N LEU A 338 17.35 0.37 -0.24
CA LEU A 338 18.52 1.05 -0.82
C LEU A 338 18.43 2.58 -0.76
N SER A 339 17.22 3.13 -0.87
CA SER A 339 16.97 4.58 -0.77
C SER A 339 17.11 5.15 0.64
N GLY A 340 17.39 4.31 1.65
CA GLY A 340 17.31 4.71 3.06
C GLY A 340 15.88 4.97 3.55
N ALA A 341 14.87 4.79 2.68
CA ALA A 341 13.47 5.08 2.99
C ALA A 341 12.87 4.10 4.01
N ALA A 342 13.44 2.93 4.27
CA ALA A 342 13.01 2.11 5.42
C ALA A 342 13.18 2.85 6.77
N VAL A 343 14.10 3.81 6.85
CA VAL A 343 14.30 4.68 8.03
C VAL A 343 13.58 6.03 7.82
N ASN A 344 13.55 6.57 6.60
CA ASN A 344 12.97 7.90 6.32
C ASN A 344 11.47 7.91 5.98
N ALA A 345 10.87 6.84 5.48
CA ALA A 345 9.42 6.78 5.18
C ALA A 345 8.55 6.91 6.44
N TYR A 346 9.12 6.62 7.61
CA TYR A 346 8.46 6.78 8.91
C TYR A 346 8.76 8.12 9.58
N LEU A 347 9.82 8.82 9.18
CA LEU A 347 10.30 10.06 9.80
C LEU A 347 10.05 11.33 8.97
N PHE A 348 9.90 11.19 7.65
CA PHE A 348 9.77 12.29 6.68
C PHE A 348 8.55 12.12 5.78
N TYR A 349 7.44 11.56 6.27
CA TYR A 349 6.18 11.73 5.56
C TYR A 349 5.81 13.20 5.68
N GLU A 350 6.01 13.97 4.60
CA GLU A 350 5.51 15.34 4.50
C GLU A 350 4.01 15.29 4.81
N ASN A 351 3.68 15.83 5.98
CA ASN A 351 2.34 16.18 6.41
C ASN A 351 1.66 16.90 5.25
N PRO A 352 0.78 16.24 4.46
CA PRO A 352 0.09 16.97 3.43
C PRO A 352 -0.84 17.88 4.20
N VAL A 353 -0.77 19.18 3.90
CA VAL A 353 -1.51 20.28 4.50
C VAL A 353 -0.77 21.01 5.63
N ALA A 354 -0.79 22.34 5.50
CA ALA A 354 -0.13 23.36 6.31
C ALA A 354 -0.15 23.07 7.83
N PRO A 355 0.85 23.55 8.60
CA PRO A 355 0.84 23.45 10.05
C PRO A 355 -0.50 23.93 10.63
N ILE A 356 -1.23 23.00 11.23
CA ILE A 356 -2.53 23.31 11.82
C ILE A 356 -2.29 23.75 13.24
N PHE A 357 -2.60 25.02 13.52
CA PHE A 357 -2.38 25.62 14.83
C PHE A 357 -3.08 24.83 15.95
N SER A 358 -4.29 24.30 15.70
CA SER A 358 -5.04 23.48 16.67
C SER A 358 -4.39 22.12 16.96
N CYS A 359 -3.51 21.62 16.09
CA CYS A 359 -2.72 20.42 16.31
C CYS A 359 -1.31 20.70 16.85
N GLY A 360 -1.00 21.94 17.25
CA GLY A 360 0.35 22.33 17.67
C GLY A 360 1.35 22.36 16.51
N ASN A 361 0.88 22.71 15.31
CA ASN A 361 1.64 22.73 14.05
C ASN A 361 2.14 21.36 13.58
N ILE A 362 1.52 20.26 14.02
CA ILE A 362 1.84 18.90 13.59
C ILE A 362 0.62 18.25 12.93
N ALA A 363 0.91 17.40 11.94
CA ALA A 363 0.04 16.41 11.34
C ALA A 363 -0.67 15.54 12.40
N PRO A 364 -2.00 15.37 12.41
CA PRO A 364 -2.62 14.31 13.20
C PRO A 364 -2.36 12.89 12.64
N PHE A 365 -1.45 12.74 11.67
CA PHE A 365 -1.15 11.49 10.97
C PHE A 365 -0.07 10.62 11.63
N ALA A 366 0.76 11.20 12.49
CA ALA A 366 1.83 10.45 13.17
C ALA A 366 1.34 9.20 13.94
N PRO A 367 0.10 9.12 14.49
CA PRO A 367 -0.44 7.89 15.06
C PRO A 367 -0.66 6.76 14.04
N CYS A 368 -0.83 7.07 12.74
CA CYS A 368 -1.07 6.09 11.69
C CYS A 368 0.20 5.31 11.32
N PHE A 369 1.36 5.97 11.35
CA PHE A 369 2.58 5.45 10.72
C PHE A 369 3.70 5.15 11.73
N ASN A 370 3.74 5.82 12.88
CA ASN A 370 4.83 5.63 13.82
C ASN A 370 4.77 4.23 14.46
N ARG A 371 5.82 3.43 14.26
CA ARG A 371 6.01 2.04 14.76
C ARG A 371 5.03 0.97 14.25
N ASN A 372 4.29 1.21 13.16
CA ASN A 372 3.29 0.27 12.60
C ASN A 372 2.26 -0.24 13.62
N GLU A 373 2.05 0.45 14.74
CA GLU A 373 1.15 -0.02 15.78
C GLU A 373 -0.30 0.00 15.29
N PHE A 374 -0.69 1.01 14.49
CA PHE A 374 -1.98 1.06 13.82
C PHE A 374 -2.26 -0.16 12.92
N PHE A 375 -1.23 -0.68 12.24
CA PHE A 375 -1.30 -1.93 11.46
C PHE A 375 -1.43 -3.16 12.37
N ARG A 376 -0.64 -3.24 13.45
CA ARG A 376 -0.72 -4.35 14.42
C ARG A 376 -2.10 -4.49 15.03
N TYR A 377 -2.80 -3.38 15.20
CA TYR A 377 -4.16 -3.33 15.74
C TYR A 377 -5.26 -3.53 14.68
N GLY A 378 -4.91 -3.80 13.41
CA GLY A 378 -5.88 -4.02 12.34
C GLY A 378 -6.73 -2.80 11.99
N LEU A 379 -6.24 -1.60 12.35
CA LEU A 379 -6.97 -0.35 12.19
C LEU A 379 -6.80 0.27 10.82
N TRP A 380 -5.87 -0.22 10.02
CA TRP A 380 -5.75 0.19 8.63
C TRP A 380 -7.06 -0.12 7.88
N PRO A 381 -7.60 0.81 7.06
CA PRO A 381 -8.69 0.48 6.16
C PRO A 381 -8.21 -0.62 5.20
N GLN A 382 -8.81 -1.81 5.28
CA GLN A 382 -8.41 -3.00 4.52
C GLN A 382 -8.44 -2.82 2.99
N ILE A 383 -9.02 -1.72 2.52
CA ILE A 383 -9.28 -1.43 1.10
C ILE A 383 -8.07 -0.75 0.42
N THR A 384 -7.08 -0.23 1.18
CA THR A 384 -6.00 0.58 0.58
C THR A 384 -4.57 0.07 0.83
N GLY A 385 -4.41 -1.00 1.61
CA GLY A 385 -3.12 -1.59 1.91
C GLY A 385 -2.72 -2.63 0.87
N VAL A 386 -1.97 -2.23 -0.16
CA VAL A 386 -1.15 -3.20 -0.89
C VAL A 386 -0.15 -3.75 0.13
N TYR A 387 -0.32 -5.00 0.55
CA TYR A 387 0.60 -5.66 1.49
C TYR A 387 2.02 -5.60 0.92
N TYR A 388 2.93 -4.88 1.58
CA TYR A 388 4.27 -4.56 1.07
C TYR A 388 5.18 -5.80 0.84
N ASP A 389 4.97 -6.88 1.58
CA ASP A 389 5.83 -8.07 1.52
C ASP A 389 5.63 -8.91 0.24
N LEU A 390 4.41 -8.97 -0.29
CA LEU A 390 4.08 -9.83 -1.43
C LEU A 390 4.65 -9.28 -2.76
N PRO A 391 4.49 -7.97 -3.09
CA PRO A 391 5.08 -7.35 -4.27
C PRO A 391 6.61 -7.37 -4.25
N GLU A 392 7.24 -7.24 -3.09
CA GLU A 392 8.70 -7.23 -2.99
C GLU A 392 9.30 -8.61 -3.30
N ARG A 393 8.72 -9.69 -2.76
CA ARG A 393 9.16 -11.05 -3.06
C ARG A 393 8.87 -11.44 -4.50
N SER A 394 7.67 -11.14 -4.98
CA SER A 394 7.28 -11.47 -6.37
C SER A 394 8.09 -10.68 -7.40
N GLY A 395 8.32 -9.38 -7.17
CA GLY A 395 9.15 -8.54 -8.02
C GLY A 395 10.59 -9.04 -8.13
N LEU A 396 11.20 -9.44 -7.00
CA LEU A 396 12.55 -9.99 -6.97
C LEU A 396 12.64 -11.33 -7.71
N VAL A 397 11.67 -12.22 -7.54
CA VAL A 397 11.63 -13.51 -8.27
C VAL A 397 11.51 -13.26 -9.78
N VAL A 398 10.62 -12.36 -10.20
CA VAL A 398 10.45 -12.02 -11.63
C VAL A 398 11.73 -11.40 -12.19
N TRP A 399 12.41 -10.55 -11.42
CA TRP A 399 13.69 -9.97 -11.81
C TRP A 399 14.78 -11.05 -11.97
N ILE A 400 14.92 -11.97 -11.02
CA ILE A 400 15.89 -13.07 -11.10
C ILE A 400 15.63 -13.93 -12.34
N ILE A 401 14.38 -14.34 -12.57
CA ILE A 401 14.02 -15.15 -13.74
C ILE A 401 14.36 -14.39 -15.04
N SER A 402 14.00 -13.11 -15.11
CA SER A 402 14.28 -12.28 -16.30
C SER A 402 15.78 -12.08 -16.53
N PHE A 403 16.56 -11.92 -15.45
CA PHE A 403 18.02 -11.83 -15.52
C PHE A 403 18.64 -13.14 -16.03
N LEU A 404 18.17 -14.29 -15.54
CA LEU A 404 18.64 -15.59 -16.02
C LEU A 404 18.31 -15.81 -17.50
N ILE A 405 17.13 -15.38 -17.96
CA ILE A 405 16.75 -15.40 -19.38
C ILE A 405 17.65 -14.49 -20.21
N PHE A 406 18.06 -13.33 -19.68
CA PHE A 406 18.92 -12.38 -20.39
C PHE A 406 20.38 -12.86 -20.51
N VAL A 407 20.88 -13.56 -19.50
CA VAL A 407 22.27 -14.06 -19.47
C VAL A 407 22.47 -15.31 -20.33
N TYR A 408 21.43 -16.15 -20.43
CA TYR A 408 21.43 -17.34 -21.27
C TYR A 408 21.32 -16.98 -22.76
#